data_AF-A0A358MB80-F1
#
_entry.id   AF-A0A358MB80-F1
#
_cell.length_a   1.000
_cell.length_b   1.000
_cell.length_c   1.000
_cell.angle_alpha   90.00
_cell.angle_beta   90.00
_cell.angle_gamma   90.00
#
_symmetry.space_group_name_H-M   'P 1'
#
loop_
_entity.id
_entity.type
_entity.pdbx_description
1 polymer ?
#
loop_
_entity_poly.entity_id
_entity_poly.type
_entity_poly.pdbx_seq_one_letter_code
_entity_poly.pdbx_strand_id
1 'polypeptide(L)'
;MKFGAVPLAQALGAILAHSVDLPNGRLRKGQALEADNLAAMAAQGMEQVTVARLEEGDLHENAAARLIAEALVPDPEAAGGGFR
;
A
#
# COMPACT_ATOMS: atom_id res chain seq x y z
N MET A 1 6.87 14.83 11.05
CA MET A 1 6.40 13.90 10.00
C MET A 1 7.58 13.08 9.53
N LYS A 2 7.56 11.76 9.72
CA LYS A 2 8.60 10.86 9.21
C LYS A 2 8.07 10.18 7.95
N PHE A 3 8.82 10.30 6.87
CA PHE A 3 8.58 9.54 5.65
C PHE A 3 9.41 8.26 5.69
N GLY A 4 8.81 7.14 5.32
CA GLY A 4 9.54 5.87 5.27
C GLY A 4 8.74 4.78 4.57
N ALA A 5 9.45 3.83 3.97
CA ALA A 5 8.86 2.59 3.49
C ALA A 5 8.45 1.73 4.69
N VAL A 6 7.22 1.25 4.68
CA VAL A 6 6.69 0.34 5.70
C VAL A 6 6.00 -0.83 5.02
N PRO A 7 6.00 -2.03 5.63
CA PRO A 7 5.24 -3.15 5.10
C PRO A 7 3.76 -2.78 4.94
N LEU A 8 3.08 -3.28 3.91
CA LEU A 8 1.64 -3.02 3.71
C LEU A 8 0.83 -3.40 4.96
N ALA A 9 1.21 -4.47 5.65
CA ALA A 9 0.61 -4.91 6.91
C ALA A 9 0.70 -3.88 8.05
N GLN A 10 1.61 -2.91 7.97
CA GLN A 10 1.81 -1.82 8.94
C GLN A 10 1.46 -0.44 8.36
N ALA A 11 0.89 -0.41 7.16
CA ALA A 11 0.57 0.82 6.46
C ALA A 11 -0.88 1.27 6.69
N LEU A 12 -1.71 0.47 7.37
CA LEU A 12 -3.10 0.82 7.69
C LEU A 12 -3.14 2.10 8.54
N GLY A 13 -3.94 3.08 8.11
CA GLY A 13 -4.05 4.39 8.73
C GLY A 13 -2.87 5.33 8.43
N ALA A 14 -1.81 4.87 7.76
CA ALA A 14 -0.69 5.72 7.39
C ALA A 14 -1.03 6.58 6.17
N ILE A 15 -0.41 7.76 6.08
CA ILE A 15 -0.68 8.70 4.98
C ILE A 15 0.22 8.37 3.81
N LEU A 16 -0.32 8.19 2.62
CA LEU A 16 0.45 7.86 1.44
C LEU A 16 1.40 9.01 1.04
N ALA A 17 2.70 8.73 0.89
CA ALA A 17 3.69 9.79 0.62
C ALA A 17 3.67 10.27 -0.85
N HIS A 18 3.29 9.39 -1.77
CA HIS A 18 3.26 9.64 -3.22
C HIS A 18 2.05 8.96 -3.86
N SER A 19 1.56 9.46 -4.99
CA SER A 19 0.45 8.78 -5.66
C SER A 19 0.87 7.40 -6.15
N VAL A 20 -0.01 6.40 -6.00
CA VAL A 20 0.19 5.05 -6.51
C VAL A 20 -0.93 4.74 -7.49
N ASP A 21 -0.55 4.35 -8.69
CA ASP A 21 -1.48 3.87 -9.70
C ASP A 21 -1.80 2.40 -9.44
N LEU A 22 -3.08 2.08 -9.35
CA LEU A 22 -3.62 0.73 -9.15
C LEU A 22 -4.50 0.35 -10.35
N PRO A 23 -4.77 -0.94 -10.58
CA PRO A 23 -5.64 -1.38 -11.68
C PRO A 23 -7.08 -0.86 -11.55
N ASN A 24 -7.53 -0.68 -10.31
CA ASN A 24 -8.88 -0.23 -9.98
C ASN A 24 -8.99 1.30 -9.79
N GLY A 25 -7.90 2.05 -9.97
CA GLY A 25 -7.89 3.50 -9.81
C GLY A 25 -6.55 4.05 -9.36
N ARG A 26 -6.55 5.28 -8.83
CA ARG A 26 -5.32 5.94 -8.40
C ARG A 26 -5.44 6.42 -6.97
N LEU A 27 -4.54 5.95 -6.10
CA LEU A 27 -4.37 6.48 -4.76
C LEU A 27 -3.59 7.80 -4.84
N ARG A 28 -4.07 8.81 -4.13
CA ARG A 28 -3.44 10.14 -4.14
C ARG A 28 -2.51 10.31 -2.95
N LYS A 29 -1.39 11.00 -3.14
CA LYS A 29 -0.55 11.43 -2.01
C LYS A 29 -1.40 12.19 -0.99
N GLY A 30 -1.13 11.99 0.30
CA GLY A 30 -1.90 12.58 1.39
C GLY A 30 -3.17 11.81 1.78
N GLN A 31 -3.53 10.75 1.06
CA GLN A 31 -4.65 9.87 1.43
C GLN A 31 -4.23 8.92 2.55
N ALA A 32 -5.12 8.69 3.52
CA ALA A 32 -4.93 7.64 4.53
C ALA A 32 -5.16 6.26 3.90
N LEU A 33 -4.27 5.32 4.17
CA LEU A 33 -4.37 3.96 3.66
C LEU A 33 -5.40 3.17 4.48
N GLU A 34 -6.29 2.49 3.78
CA GLU A 34 -7.37 1.66 4.33
C GLU A 34 -7.14 0.22 3.89
N ALA A 35 -7.87 -0.74 4.47
CA ALA A 35 -7.70 -2.15 4.16
C ALA A 35 -7.85 -2.46 2.66
N ASP A 36 -8.83 -1.83 1.98
CA ASP A 36 -9.04 -1.99 0.54
C ASP A 36 -7.87 -1.46 -0.29
N ASN A 37 -7.29 -0.33 0.12
CA ASN A 37 -6.12 0.26 -0.54
C ASN A 37 -4.92 -0.70 -0.44
N LEU A 38 -4.70 -1.29 0.73
CA LEU A 38 -3.62 -2.23 0.97
C LEU A 38 -3.82 -3.55 0.23
N ALA A 39 -5.05 -4.06 0.17
CA ALA A 39 -5.39 -5.25 -0.60
C ALA A 39 -5.14 -5.03 -2.10
N ALA A 40 -5.52 -3.87 -2.65
CA ALA A 40 -5.27 -3.54 -4.03
C ALA A 40 -3.77 -3.37 -4.35
N MET A 41 -2.99 -2.80 -3.42
CA MET A 41 -1.53 -2.73 -3.54
C MET A 41 -0.89 -4.11 -3.48
N ALA A 42 -1.34 -4.97 -2.57
CA ALA A 42 -0.86 -6.34 -2.45
C ALA A 42 -1.17 -7.18 -3.70
N ALA A 43 -2.34 -6.99 -4.30
CA ALA A 43 -2.71 -7.63 -5.57
C ALA A 43 -1.84 -7.20 -6.76
N GLN A 44 -1.05 -6.13 -6.61
CA GLN A 44 0.00 -5.74 -7.57
C GLN A 44 1.37 -6.33 -7.23
N GLY A 45 1.47 -7.17 -6.20
CA GLY A 45 2.73 -7.70 -5.69
C GLY A 45 3.53 -6.68 -4.88
N MET A 46 2.91 -5.58 -4.42
CA MET A 46 3.61 -4.65 -3.52
C MET A 46 3.67 -5.26 -2.11
N GLU A 47 4.86 -5.26 -1.51
CA GLU A 47 5.05 -5.72 -0.13
C GLU A 47 5.14 -4.55 0.86
N GLN A 48 5.54 -3.37 0.37
CA GLN A 48 5.85 -2.20 1.16
C GLN A 48 5.52 -0.91 0.41
N VAL A 49 5.18 0.13 1.16
CA VAL A 49 4.72 1.42 0.65
C VAL A 49 5.38 2.56 1.41
N THR A 50 5.72 3.63 0.70
CA THR A 50 6.25 4.84 1.34
C THR A 50 5.11 5.68 1.89
N VAL A 51 5.13 5.90 3.20
CA VAL A 51 4.09 6.64 3.91
C VAL A 51 4.71 7.78 4.72
N ALA A 52 3.92 8.83 4.92
CA ALA A 52 4.12 9.86 5.92
C ALA A 52 3.41 9.42 7.21
N ARG A 53 4.17 9.23 8.29
CA ARG A 53 3.62 9.10 9.64
C ARG A 53 3.74 10.44 10.35
N LEU A 54 2.63 10.98 10.82
CA LEU A 54 2.63 12.02 11.86
C LEU A 54 3.24 11.36 13.11
N GLU A 55 4.18 12.01 13.79
CA GLU A 55 4.72 11.43 15.02
C GLU A 55 3.65 11.46 16.10
N GLU A 56 2.94 10.35 16.28
CA GLU A 56 2.44 9.90 17.57
C GLU A 56 2.43 8.37 17.53
N GLY A 57 3.37 7.79 18.27
CA GLY A 57 3.81 6.41 18.15
C GLY A 57 2.87 5.39 18.76
N ASP A 58 1.64 5.31 18.26
CA ASP A 58 0.63 4.43 18.86
C ASP A 58 -0.40 3.89 17.84
N LEU A 59 0.04 3.50 16.64
CA LEU A 59 -0.76 2.60 15.80
C LEU A 59 -0.56 1.17 16.32
N HIS A 60 -1.34 0.91 17.36
CA HIS A 60 -1.48 -0.29 18.14
C HIS A 60 -1.28 -1.60 17.36
N GLU A 61 -0.49 -2.43 18.00
CA GLU A 61 -0.27 -3.85 17.82
C GLU A 61 -1.54 -4.63 17.40
N ASN A 62 -1.36 -5.50 16.39
CA ASN A 62 -2.09 -6.78 16.19
C ASN A 62 -3.30 -6.92 15.23
N ALA A 63 -3.74 -5.92 14.44
CA ALA A 63 -4.97 -6.13 13.64
C ALA A 63 -4.84 -6.48 12.15
N ALA A 64 -3.79 -6.04 11.42
CA ALA A 64 -3.82 -6.07 9.94
C ALA A 64 -3.00 -7.20 9.26
N ALA A 65 -2.39 -8.10 10.03
CA ALA A 65 -1.46 -9.11 9.49
C ALA A 65 -2.15 -10.29 8.76
N ARG A 66 -3.48 -10.43 8.85
CA ARG A 66 -4.20 -11.62 8.34
C ARG A 66 -4.80 -11.48 6.94
N LEU A 67 -4.82 -10.29 6.33
CA LEU A 67 -5.57 -10.07 5.09
C LEU A 67 -4.75 -10.16 3.80
N ILE A 68 -3.42 -10.07 3.88
CA ILE A 68 -2.58 -9.94 2.66
C ILE A 68 -1.99 -11.28 2.19
N ALA A 69 -2.04 -12.34 3.00
CA ALA A 69 -1.39 -13.62 2.67
C ALA A 69 -2.04 -14.41 1.52
N GLU A 70 -3.26 -14.06 1.08
CA GLU A 70 -4.00 -14.84 0.07
C GLU A 70 -4.00 -14.25 -1.35
N ALA A 71 -3.44 -13.06 -1.58
CA ALA A 71 -3.56 -12.37 -2.88
C ALA A 71 -2.36 -12.56 -3.85
N LEU A 72 -1.37 -13.37 -3.50
CA LEU A 72 -0.09 -13.45 -4.22
C LEU A 72 -0.03 -14.58 -5.27
N VAL A 73 -1.05 -14.67 -6.13
CA VAL A 73 -0.95 -15.44 -7.38
C VAL A 73 -0.77 -14.45 -8.54
N PRO A 74 0.46 -14.22 -9.03
CA PRO A 74 0.68 -13.33 -10.15
C PRO A 74 0.18 -13.97 -11.45
N ASP A 75 -0.73 -13.30 -12.14
CA ASP A 75 -1.01 -13.53 -13.56
C ASP A 75 0.04 -12.73 -14.39
N PRO A 76 0.92 -13.38 -15.18
CA PRO A 76 2.12 -12.76 -15.74
C PRO A 76 1.96 -11.85 -16.99
N GLU A 77 0.76 -11.36 -17.36
CA GLU A 77 0.53 -10.78 -18.71
C GLU A 77 0.23 -9.27 -18.82
N ALA A 78 0.57 -8.39 -17.87
CA ALA A 78 0.15 -6.98 -17.99
C ALA A 78 1.15 -5.88 -17.56
N ALA A 79 2.45 -6.00 -17.83
CA ALA A 79 3.40 -4.90 -17.65
C ALA A 79 4.29 -4.67 -18.88
N GLY A 80 3.67 -4.49 -20.05
CA GLY A 80 4.33 -4.11 -21.31
C GLY A 80 3.89 -2.73 -21.80
N GLY A 81 3.96 -1.70 -20.94
CA GLY A 81 3.61 -0.32 -21.30
C GLY A 81 4.75 0.37 -22.05
N GLY A 82 4.83 0.14 -23.36
CA GLY A 82 5.74 0.86 -24.26
C GLY A 82 5.33 2.33 -24.41
N PHE A 83 6.21 3.24 -24.00
CA PHE A 83 6.16 4.65 -24.39
C PHE A 83 6.50 4.74 -25.88
N ARG A 84 5.56 5.20 -26.71
CA ARG A 84 5.82 5.77 -28.03
C ARG A 84 5.28 7.19 -28.05
#